data_AF-Q48940-F1
#
_entry.id   AF-Q48940-F1
#
_cell.length_a   1.000
_cell.length_b   1.000
_cell.length_c   1.000
_cell.angle_alpha   90.00
_cell.angle_beta   90.00
_cell.angle_gamma   90.00
#
_symmetry.space_group_name_H-M   'P 1'
#
loop_
_entity.id
_entity.type
_entity.pdbx_description
1 polymer ?
#
loop_
_entity_poly.entity_id
_entity_poly.type
_entity_poly.pdbx_seq_one_letter_code
_entity_poly.pdbx_strand_id
1 'polypeptide(L)'
;MHKNSDEEKHQMETILKQVKDPELLSQIKKVVPFHGFLTSGALIGIQMLNIARRELDVREGERIYVTCETKSCMPDPFQILAGATIGNNGLKIMNFGKMAVTVNKQAPEGANSIKGIRIILDPEKTKDYPKLHAWFLNTEKLPHVEVLPILLAAGDKVIPGNLWTSMFRFEGRRGYSAVKIAVKCLFNMTTSCCAAVAQNNVER
;
A
#
# COMPACT_ATOMS: atom_id res chain seq x y z
N MET A 1 -2.57 -21.68 -10.73
CA MET A 1 -2.00 -21.37 -9.41
C MET A 1 -0.71 -22.15 -9.27
N HIS A 2 0.45 -21.48 -9.21
CA HIS A 2 1.67 -22.14 -8.75
C HIS A 2 1.43 -22.59 -7.30
N LYS A 3 1.51 -23.89 -7.04
CA LYS A 3 1.51 -24.39 -5.66
C LYS A 3 2.90 -24.10 -5.12
N ASN A 4 2.99 -23.30 -4.07
CA ASN A 4 4.26 -23.07 -3.37
C ASN A 4 4.80 -24.42 -2.88
N SER A 5 6.11 -24.58 -2.98
CA SER A 5 6.82 -25.75 -2.46
C SER A 5 6.59 -25.88 -0.95
N ASP A 6 6.68 -27.10 -0.43
CA ASP A 6 6.49 -27.32 1.01
C ASP A 6 7.56 -26.61 1.86
N GLU A 7 8.72 -26.35 1.27
CA GLU A 7 9.78 -25.53 1.86
C GLU A 7 9.36 -24.05 2.01
N GLU A 8 8.76 -23.44 0.98
CA GLU A 8 8.26 -22.05 1.06
C GLU A 8 7.14 -21.89 2.09
N LYS A 9 6.28 -22.91 2.26
CA LYS A 9 5.25 -22.91 3.31
C LYS A 9 5.88 -22.97 4.70
N HIS A 10 6.89 -23.82 4.89
CA HIS A 10 7.59 -23.94 6.17
C HIS A 10 8.35 -22.65 6.52
N GLN A 11 9.02 -22.04 5.55
CA GLN A 11 9.65 -20.72 5.71
C GLN A 11 8.62 -19.65 6.06
N MET A 12 7.45 -19.66 5.41
CA MET A 12 6.37 -18.72 5.73
C MET A 12 5.85 -18.90 7.16
N GLU A 13 5.58 -20.14 7.60
CA GLU A 13 5.19 -20.40 8.99
C GLU A 13 6.23 -19.88 9.98
N THR A 14 7.52 -20.01 9.63
CA THR A 14 8.62 -19.48 10.44
C THR A 14 8.59 -17.94 10.49
N ILE A 15 8.33 -17.28 9.36
CA ILE A 15 8.16 -15.81 9.30
C ILE A 15 6.96 -15.36 10.12
N LEU A 16 5.82 -16.04 10.02
CA LEU A 16 4.61 -15.72 10.78
C LEU A 16 4.81 -15.84 12.29
N LYS A 17 5.67 -16.77 12.75
CA LYS A 17 6.04 -16.88 14.18
C LYS A 17 6.89 -15.71 14.69
N GLN A 18 7.55 -14.96 13.81
CA GLN A 18 8.34 -13.78 14.18
C GLN A 18 7.48 -12.52 14.36
N VAL A 19 6.22 -12.53 13.88
CA VAL A 19 5.30 -11.40 14.00
C VAL A 19 4.85 -11.27 15.46
N LYS A 20 5.39 -10.28 16.17
CA LYS A 20 5.10 -10.02 17.59
C LYS A 20 3.76 -9.33 17.81
N ASP A 21 3.32 -8.52 16.86
CA ASP A 21 2.06 -7.78 16.95
C ASP A 21 0.87 -8.71 16.62
N PRO A 22 -0.01 -9.00 17.61
CA PRO A 22 -1.16 -9.89 17.40
C PRO A 22 -2.16 -9.34 16.39
N GLU A 23 -2.29 -8.02 16.26
CA GLU A 23 -3.20 -7.40 15.28
C GLU A 23 -2.65 -7.58 13.87
N LEU A 24 -1.36 -7.29 13.64
CA LEU A 24 -0.72 -7.56 12.36
C LEU A 24 -0.81 -9.04 11.96
N LEU A 25 -0.60 -9.96 12.91
CA LEU A 25 -0.75 -11.40 12.65
C LEU A 25 -2.19 -11.76 12.26
N SER A 26 -3.19 -11.19 12.93
CA SER A 26 -4.61 -11.37 12.60
C SER A 26 -4.92 -10.87 11.18
N GLN A 27 -4.41 -9.70 10.81
CA GLN A 27 -4.58 -9.11 9.48
C GLN A 27 -3.95 -9.97 8.39
N ILE A 28 -2.72 -10.44 8.60
CA ILE A 28 -2.03 -11.35 7.67
C ILE A 28 -2.86 -12.62 7.46
N LYS A 29 -3.37 -13.23 8.53
CA LYS A 29 -4.21 -14.45 8.46
C LYS A 29 -5.52 -14.25 7.68
N LYS A 30 -6.06 -13.03 7.64
CA LYS A 30 -7.23 -12.69 6.82
C LYS A 30 -6.87 -12.47 5.35
N VAL A 31 -5.70 -11.91 5.07
CA VAL A 31 -5.26 -11.60 3.69
C VAL A 31 -4.74 -12.81 2.94
N VAL A 32 -3.95 -13.67 3.59
CA VAL A 32 -3.30 -14.84 2.96
C VAL A 32 -4.27 -15.79 2.25
N PRO A 33 -5.45 -16.16 2.81
CA PRO A 33 -6.38 -17.07 2.14
C PRO A 33 -6.91 -16.55 0.80
N PHE A 34 -7.05 -15.22 0.66
CA PHE A 34 -7.51 -14.59 -0.58
C PHE A 34 -6.37 -14.38 -1.56
N HIS A 35 -5.19 -14.00 -1.07
CA HIS A 35 -4.02 -13.70 -1.89
C HIS A 35 -3.22 -14.95 -2.30
N GLY A 36 -3.43 -16.08 -1.61
CA GLY A 36 -2.75 -17.37 -1.83
C GLY A 36 -1.44 -17.54 -1.05
N PHE A 37 -0.72 -16.45 -0.80
CA PHE A 37 0.50 -16.41 0.03
C PHE A 37 0.70 -15.00 0.59
N LEU A 38 1.60 -14.80 1.55
CA LEU A 38 1.99 -13.45 1.96
C LEU A 38 3.09 -12.94 1.02
N THR A 39 2.75 -11.99 0.16
CA THR A 39 3.75 -11.29 -0.67
C THR A 39 4.27 -10.04 0.05
N SER A 40 5.46 -9.58 -0.31
CA SER A 40 6.02 -8.32 0.19
C SER A 40 5.08 -7.13 -0.08
N GLY A 41 4.44 -7.10 -1.25
CA GLY A 41 3.47 -6.07 -1.62
C GLY A 41 2.19 -6.10 -0.77
N ALA A 42 1.68 -7.29 -0.43
CA ALA A 42 0.55 -7.42 0.47
C ALA A 42 0.89 -6.96 1.90
N LEU A 43 2.07 -7.32 2.42
CA LEU A 43 2.51 -6.85 3.74
C LEU A 43 2.65 -5.31 3.78
N ILE A 44 3.24 -4.72 2.75
CA ILE A 44 3.33 -3.25 2.61
C ILE A 44 1.93 -2.62 2.58
N GLY A 45 0.98 -3.22 1.87
CA GLY A 45 -0.41 -2.75 1.84
C GLY A 45 -1.10 -2.80 3.21
N ILE A 46 -0.86 -3.85 4.01
CA ILE A 46 -1.35 -3.94 5.40
C ILE A 46 -0.77 -2.80 6.25
N GLN A 47 0.56 -2.59 6.16
CA GLN A 47 1.24 -1.51 6.90
C GLN A 47 0.69 -0.13 6.50
N MET A 48 0.53 0.14 5.21
CA MET A 48 -0.06 1.39 4.70
C MET A 48 -1.51 1.58 5.20
N LEU A 49 -2.32 0.53 5.27
CA LEU A 49 -3.66 0.61 5.83
C LEU A 49 -3.65 0.96 7.32
N ASN A 50 -2.77 0.33 8.10
CA ASN A 50 -2.67 0.60 9.55
C ASN A 50 -2.21 2.03 9.83
N ILE A 51 -1.22 2.50 9.08
CA ILE A 51 -0.79 3.90 9.09
C ILE A 51 -1.99 4.80 8.74
N ALA A 52 -2.73 4.48 7.67
CA ALA A 52 -3.86 5.32 7.27
C ALA A 52 -4.97 5.39 8.30
N ARG A 53 -5.31 4.27 8.94
CA ARG A 53 -6.29 4.24 10.02
C ARG A 53 -5.88 5.12 11.20
N ARG A 54 -4.60 5.07 11.57
CA ARG A 54 -4.03 5.88 12.65
C ARG A 54 -4.02 7.38 12.31
N GLU A 55 -3.49 7.76 11.15
CA GLU A 55 -3.29 9.17 10.78
C GLU A 55 -4.60 9.92 10.43
N LEU A 56 -5.63 9.17 10.00
CA LEU A 56 -6.95 9.71 9.69
C LEU A 56 -7.96 9.54 10.83
N ASP A 57 -7.57 8.90 11.94
CA ASP A 57 -8.47 8.53 13.04
C ASP A 57 -9.74 7.82 12.49
N VAL A 58 -9.50 6.71 11.77
CA VAL A 58 -10.57 5.88 11.19
C VAL A 58 -11.11 4.98 12.27
N ARG A 59 -12.41 5.06 12.51
CA ARG A 59 -13.10 4.18 13.47
C ARG A 59 -13.45 2.84 12.83
N GLU A 60 -13.63 1.82 13.65
CA GLU A 60 -14.12 0.52 13.18
C GLU A 60 -15.47 0.69 12.45
N GLY A 61 -15.57 0.06 11.27
CA GLY A 61 -16.74 0.18 10.38
C GLY A 61 -16.82 1.50 9.59
N GLU A 62 -15.95 2.48 9.83
CA GLU A 62 -15.94 3.72 9.04
C GLU A 62 -15.41 3.47 7.63
N ARG A 63 -16.14 3.98 6.64
CA ARG A 63 -15.81 3.78 5.23
C ARG A 63 -14.61 4.65 4.82
N ILE A 64 -13.62 4.00 4.23
CA ILE A 64 -12.48 4.67 3.57
C ILE A 64 -12.56 4.54 2.05
N TYR A 65 -11.91 5.48 1.38
CA TYR A 65 -11.67 5.49 -0.06
C TYR A 65 -10.17 5.40 -0.29
N VAL A 66 -9.78 4.57 -1.27
CA VAL A 66 -8.39 4.23 -1.54
C VAL A 66 -8.11 4.40 -3.02
N THR A 67 -7.03 5.07 -3.35
CA THR A 67 -6.44 5.07 -4.69
C THR A 67 -5.07 4.43 -4.62
N CYS A 68 -4.91 3.25 -5.21
CA CYS A 68 -3.61 2.57 -5.32
C CYS A 68 -2.91 2.98 -6.61
N GLU A 69 -1.60 3.27 -6.51
CA GLU A 69 -0.78 3.68 -7.67
C GLU A 69 -0.06 2.51 -8.36
N THR A 70 -0.37 1.28 -7.94
CA THR A 70 0.11 0.04 -8.52
C THR A 70 -1.02 -0.99 -8.53
N LYS A 71 -0.98 -1.89 -9.52
CA LYS A 71 -1.88 -3.05 -9.60
C LYS A 71 -1.39 -4.26 -8.81
N SER A 72 -0.13 -4.25 -8.35
CA SER A 72 0.54 -5.44 -7.82
C SER A 72 0.30 -5.63 -6.33
N CYS A 73 -0.55 -6.59 -5.96
CA CYS A 73 -0.79 -7.17 -4.60
C CYS A 73 -1.24 -6.20 -3.48
N MET A 74 -0.73 -4.98 -3.47
CA MET A 74 -1.04 -3.89 -2.54
C MET A 74 -2.53 -3.54 -2.44
N PRO A 75 -3.37 -3.64 -3.50
CA PRO A 75 -4.79 -3.35 -3.35
C PRO A 75 -5.54 -4.35 -2.45
N ASP A 76 -5.08 -5.60 -2.34
CA ASP A 76 -5.82 -6.68 -1.67
C ASP A 76 -6.07 -6.45 -0.17
N PRO A 77 -5.07 -6.02 0.64
CA PRO A 77 -5.32 -5.62 2.03
C PRO A 77 -6.45 -4.60 2.20
N PHE A 78 -6.57 -3.60 1.31
CA PHE A 78 -7.64 -2.61 1.39
C PHE A 78 -9.02 -3.21 1.08
N GLN A 79 -9.07 -4.13 0.11
CA GLN A 79 -10.31 -4.84 -0.22
C GLN A 79 -10.76 -5.74 0.93
N ILE A 80 -9.84 -6.50 1.51
CA ILE A 80 -10.12 -7.55 2.49
C ILE A 80 -10.34 -6.97 3.89
N LEU A 81 -9.45 -6.09 4.34
CA LEU A 81 -9.43 -5.61 5.73
C LEU A 81 -10.28 -4.36 5.92
N ALA A 82 -10.44 -3.53 4.89
CA ALA A 82 -11.19 -2.28 4.96
C ALA A 82 -12.50 -2.28 4.16
N GLY A 83 -12.78 -3.36 3.40
CA GLY A 83 -13.96 -3.43 2.54
C GLY A 83 -13.96 -2.40 1.40
N ALA A 84 -12.83 -1.73 1.14
CA ALA A 84 -12.70 -0.78 0.04
C ALA A 84 -12.42 -1.56 -1.25
N THR A 85 -13.47 -1.86 -2.01
CA THR A 85 -13.37 -2.71 -3.21
C THR A 85 -13.60 -1.92 -4.48
N ILE A 86 -13.15 -2.47 -5.61
CA ILE A 86 -13.47 -1.90 -6.92
C ILE A 86 -15.00 -1.91 -7.14
N GLY A 87 -15.67 -3.00 -6.78
CA GLY A 87 -17.11 -3.19 -6.99
C GLY A 87 -18.00 -2.21 -6.22
N ASN A 88 -17.57 -1.75 -5.03
CA ASN A 88 -18.32 -0.74 -4.28
C ASN A 88 -17.81 0.70 -4.50
N ASN A 89 -16.88 0.92 -5.43
CA ASN A 89 -16.20 2.19 -5.68
C ASN A 89 -15.36 2.72 -4.50
N GLY A 90 -15.02 1.86 -3.54
CA GLY A 90 -14.13 2.19 -2.41
C GLY A 90 -12.65 2.17 -2.79
N LEU A 91 -12.28 1.41 -3.82
CA LEU A 91 -10.91 1.30 -4.32
C LEU A 91 -10.83 1.67 -5.80
N LYS A 92 -9.86 2.52 -6.14
CA LYS A 92 -9.46 2.83 -7.50
C LYS A 92 -8.00 2.44 -7.71
N ILE A 93 -7.70 1.83 -8.85
CA ILE A 93 -6.32 1.52 -9.24
C ILE A 93 -5.91 2.47 -10.37
N MET A 94 -4.86 3.24 -10.14
CA MET A 94 -4.23 4.15 -11.11
C MET A 94 -2.78 3.69 -11.30
N ASN A 95 -2.54 2.75 -12.20
CA ASN A 95 -1.25 2.07 -12.29
C ASN A 95 -0.13 2.98 -12.84
N PHE A 96 0.58 3.67 -11.94
CA PHE A 96 1.78 4.47 -12.23
C PHE A 96 3.08 3.71 -11.94
N GLY A 97 2.98 2.45 -11.48
CA GLY A 97 4.13 1.65 -11.06
C GLY A 97 4.74 2.10 -9.73
N LYS A 98 4.07 2.99 -8.99
CA LYS A 98 4.55 3.49 -7.69
C LYS A 98 3.95 2.65 -6.57
N MET A 99 4.78 2.23 -5.61
CA MET A 99 4.30 1.63 -4.36
C MET A 99 3.75 2.72 -3.44
N ALA A 100 2.60 3.28 -3.80
CA ALA A 100 1.94 4.36 -3.08
C ALA A 100 0.42 4.18 -3.08
N VAL A 101 -0.20 4.69 -2.01
CA VAL A 101 -1.65 4.73 -1.85
C VAL A 101 -2.07 6.10 -1.37
N THR A 102 -3.24 6.56 -1.82
CA THR A 102 -3.91 7.71 -1.23
C THR A 102 -5.18 7.24 -0.54
N VAL A 103 -5.37 7.62 0.71
CA VAL A 103 -6.50 7.20 1.55
C VAL A 103 -7.20 8.42 2.13
N ASN A 104 -8.53 8.38 2.18
CA ASN A 104 -9.35 9.35 2.89
C ASN A 104 -10.60 8.69 3.46
N LYS A 105 -11.22 9.33 4.45
CA LYS A 105 -12.51 8.90 5.01
C LYS A 105 -13.66 9.36 4.12
N GLN A 106 -14.85 8.83 4.37
CA GLN A 106 -16.06 9.37 3.75
C GLN A 106 -16.22 10.85 4.08
N ALA A 107 -16.44 11.66 3.05
CA ALA A 107 -16.69 13.08 3.22
C ALA A 107 -18.07 13.30 3.87
N PRO A 108 -18.19 14.22 4.83
CA PRO A 108 -19.49 14.66 5.31
C PRO A 108 -20.35 15.20 4.16
N GLU A 109 -21.67 15.10 4.30
CA GLU A 109 -22.59 15.65 3.31
C GLU A 109 -22.38 17.17 3.18
N GLY A 110 -22.34 17.66 1.94
CA GLY A 110 -22.08 19.07 1.65
C GLY A 110 -20.62 19.52 1.79
N ALA A 111 -19.70 18.65 2.21
CA ALA A 111 -18.28 18.98 2.24
C ALA A 111 -17.69 19.11 0.82
N ASN A 112 -16.95 20.19 0.58
CA ASN A 112 -16.21 20.43 -0.67
C ASN A 112 -14.75 19.94 -0.60
N SER A 113 -14.31 19.49 0.57
CA SER A 113 -12.99 18.91 0.79
C SER A 113 -12.96 17.92 1.94
N ILE A 114 -11.99 17.00 1.93
CA ILE A 114 -11.69 16.09 3.03
C ILE A 114 -10.19 15.96 3.22
N LYS A 115 -9.77 15.74 4.46
CA LYS A 115 -8.39 15.32 4.75
C LYS A 115 -8.17 13.94 4.14
N GLY A 116 -7.09 13.82 3.39
CA GLY A 116 -6.55 12.52 3.00
C GLY A 116 -5.05 12.51 3.24
N ILE A 117 -4.48 11.32 3.13
CA ILE A 117 -3.05 11.12 3.21
C ILE A 117 -2.61 10.31 2.01
N ARG A 118 -1.40 10.59 1.53
CA ARG A 118 -0.73 9.75 0.55
C ARG A 118 0.49 9.12 1.20
N ILE A 119 0.50 7.79 1.24
CA ILE A 119 1.57 6.99 1.84
C ILE A 119 2.35 6.34 0.70
N ILE A 120 3.68 6.38 0.81
CA ILE A 120 4.60 5.80 -0.17
C ILE A 120 5.66 4.97 0.57
N LEU A 121 6.06 3.84 -0.02
CA LEU A 121 7.29 3.17 0.38
C LEU A 121 8.47 4.05 -0.06
N ASP A 122 9.19 4.63 0.90
CA ASP A 122 10.20 5.65 0.66
C ASP A 122 11.49 5.03 0.10
N PRO A 123 11.86 5.29 -1.18
CA PRO A 123 13.05 4.72 -1.80
C PRO A 123 14.33 5.07 -1.05
N GLU A 124 14.43 6.27 -0.48
CA GLU A 124 15.64 6.71 0.22
C GLU A 124 15.84 5.91 1.50
N LYS A 125 14.76 5.63 2.23
CA LYS A 125 14.81 4.86 3.48
C LYS A 125 15.02 3.37 3.24
N THR A 126 14.64 2.86 2.06
CA THR A 126 14.95 1.47 1.71
C THR A 126 16.45 1.21 1.55
N LYS A 127 17.29 2.24 1.31
CA LYS A 127 18.76 2.10 1.17
C LYS A 127 19.44 1.52 2.41
N ASP A 128 18.87 1.76 3.59
CA ASP A 128 19.34 1.17 4.85
C ASP A 128 19.20 -0.37 4.89
N TYR A 129 18.47 -0.94 3.92
CA TYR A 129 18.15 -2.35 3.82
C TYR A 129 18.46 -2.86 2.40
N PRO A 130 19.70 -3.22 2.07
CA PRO A 130 20.15 -3.48 0.69
C PRO A 130 19.28 -4.47 -0.09
N LYS A 131 18.87 -5.59 0.53
CA LYS A 131 17.97 -6.57 -0.10
C LYS A 131 16.58 -6.02 -0.39
N LEU A 132 16.03 -5.24 0.54
CA LEU A 132 14.73 -4.58 0.33
C LEU A 132 14.85 -3.51 -0.77
N HIS A 133 15.93 -2.74 -0.80
CA HIS A 133 16.19 -1.75 -1.85
C HIS A 133 16.30 -2.40 -3.23
N ALA A 134 17.08 -3.49 -3.33
CA ALA A 134 17.27 -4.23 -4.57
C ALA A 134 15.97 -4.87 -5.06
N TRP A 135 15.17 -5.42 -4.14
CA TRP A 135 13.82 -5.92 -4.44
C TRP A 135 12.89 -4.79 -4.92
N PHE A 136 12.89 -3.64 -4.24
CA PHE A 136 12.04 -2.50 -4.54
C PHE A 136 12.34 -1.90 -5.92
N LEU A 137 13.62 -1.72 -6.25
CA LEU A 137 14.08 -1.25 -7.56
C LEU A 137 14.07 -2.34 -8.63
N ASN A 138 13.77 -3.60 -8.25
CA ASN A 138 13.81 -4.77 -9.10
C ASN A 138 15.18 -4.94 -9.81
N THR A 139 16.27 -4.57 -9.13
CA THR A 139 17.65 -4.80 -9.59
C THR A 139 18.08 -6.25 -9.38
N GLU A 140 17.50 -6.92 -8.36
CA GLU A 140 17.69 -8.33 -8.06
C GLU A 140 16.34 -9.04 -7.90
N LYS A 141 16.26 -10.29 -8.39
CA LYS A 141 15.08 -11.14 -8.23
C LYS A 141 15.12 -11.87 -6.90
N LEU A 142 14.73 -11.17 -5.84
CA LEU A 142 14.68 -11.73 -4.49
C LEU A 142 13.31 -12.35 -4.19
N PRO A 143 13.26 -13.55 -3.59
CA PRO A 143 12.01 -14.19 -3.20
C PRO A 143 11.40 -13.48 -1.98
N HIS A 144 10.07 -13.51 -1.85
CA HIS A 144 9.37 -12.80 -0.77
C HIS A 144 9.83 -13.22 0.63
N VAL A 145 10.19 -14.49 0.82
CA VAL A 145 10.68 -15.05 2.08
C VAL A 145 11.93 -14.34 2.62
N GLU A 146 12.77 -13.78 1.75
CA GLU A 146 13.95 -13.01 2.15
C GLU A 146 13.63 -11.56 2.48
N VAL A 147 12.61 -10.99 1.84
CA VAL A 147 12.25 -9.57 1.94
C VAL A 147 11.29 -9.32 3.11
N LEU A 148 10.41 -10.27 3.42
CA LEU A 148 9.39 -10.15 4.46
C LEU A 148 9.97 -9.91 5.87
N PRO A 149 10.99 -10.65 6.35
CA PRO A 149 11.59 -10.37 7.66
C PRO A 149 12.16 -8.96 7.76
N ILE A 150 12.73 -8.46 6.66
CA ILE A 150 13.30 -7.11 6.57
C ILE A 150 12.18 -6.07 6.66
N LEU A 151 11.08 -6.27 5.93
CA LEU A 151 9.90 -5.38 5.99
C LEU A 151 9.24 -5.37 7.37
N LEU A 152 9.16 -6.53 8.03
CA LEU A 152 8.63 -6.63 9.39
C LEU A 152 9.53 -5.90 10.40
N ALA A 153 10.85 -5.99 10.25
CA ALA A 153 11.81 -5.30 11.11
C ALA A 153 11.88 -3.79 10.84
N ALA A 154 11.74 -3.38 9.58
CA ALA A 154 11.79 -1.98 9.17
C ALA A 154 10.51 -1.22 9.56
N GLY A 155 9.33 -1.81 9.33
CA GLY A 155 8.03 -1.22 9.65
C GLY A 155 7.87 0.22 9.14
N ASP A 156 7.40 1.11 10.01
CA ASP A 156 7.15 2.53 9.72
C ASP A 156 8.43 3.31 9.34
N LYS A 157 9.65 2.74 9.53
CA LYS A 157 10.89 3.38 9.10
C LYS A 157 10.92 3.56 7.59
N VAL A 158 10.51 2.56 6.81
CA VAL A 158 10.52 2.62 5.34
C VAL A 158 9.19 3.09 4.75
N ILE A 159 8.12 3.07 5.54
CA ILE A 159 6.79 3.58 5.16
C ILE A 159 6.37 4.67 6.16
N PRO A 160 6.92 5.89 6.05
CA PRO A 160 6.53 6.98 6.93
C PRO A 160 5.10 7.45 6.67
N GLY A 161 4.29 7.56 7.73
CA GLY A 161 2.88 7.96 7.65
C GLY A 161 2.61 9.45 7.44
N ASN A 162 3.60 10.30 7.67
CA ASN A 162 3.44 11.75 7.70
C ASN A 162 3.81 12.46 6.39
N LEU A 163 4.31 11.75 5.37
CA LEU A 163 4.99 12.43 4.27
C LEU A 163 4.08 13.33 3.43
N TRP A 164 2.77 13.06 3.33
CA TRP A 164 1.89 13.85 2.45
C TRP A 164 0.43 13.88 2.96
N THR A 165 0.17 14.70 3.98
CA THR A 165 -1.21 15.03 4.37
C THR A 165 -1.68 16.25 3.59
N SER A 166 -2.74 16.07 2.80
CA SER A 166 -3.30 17.15 1.98
C SER A 166 -4.82 17.23 2.15
N MET A 167 -5.34 18.46 2.06
CA MET A 167 -6.78 18.67 1.93
C MET A 167 -7.16 18.43 0.47
N PHE A 168 -7.91 17.36 0.20
CA PHE A 168 -8.35 17.03 -1.15
C PHE A 168 -9.68 17.71 -1.43
N ARG A 169 -9.74 18.51 -2.51
CA ARG A 169 -10.98 19.11 -3.00
C ARG A 169 -11.71 18.14 -3.93
N PHE A 170 -13.04 18.15 -3.87
CA PHE A 170 -13.88 17.37 -4.77
C PHE A 170 -14.22 18.17 -6.03
N GLU A 171 -14.10 17.55 -7.21
CA GLU A 171 -14.58 18.08 -8.49
C GLU A 171 -15.71 17.16 -9.01
N GLY A 172 -16.98 17.61 -8.98
CA GLY A 172 -18.12 16.82 -9.51
C GLY A 172 -19.50 17.18 -8.94
N ARG A 173 -20.59 16.67 -9.55
CA ARG A 173 -21.98 16.93 -9.11
C ARG A 173 -22.24 16.35 -7.72
N ARG A 174 -22.97 17.12 -6.92
CA ARG A 174 -23.57 16.76 -5.62
C ARG A 174 -24.36 15.45 -5.74
N GLY A 175 -24.03 14.47 -4.91
CA GLY A 175 -24.72 13.18 -4.82
C GLY A 175 -23.75 12.01 -4.99
N TYR A 176 -23.55 11.27 -3.89
CA TYR A 176 -22.71 10.07 -3.77
C TYR A 176 -21.20 10.28 -3.88
N SER A 177 -20.60 10.63 -2.74
CA SER A 177 -19.44 9.98 -2.08
C SER A 177 -18.28 9.36 -2.88
N ALA A 178 -18.15 9.63 -4.17
CA ALA A 178 -17.00 9.27 -4.97
C ALA A 178 -15.97 10.38 -4.82
N VAL A 179 -15.04 10.16 -3.91
CA VAL A 179 -13.81 10.93 -3.86
C VAL A 179 -13.04 10.62 -5.14
N LYS A 180 -13.38 11.34 -6.21
CA LYS A 180 -12.45 11.59 -7.31
C LYS A 180 -11.37 12.46 -6.69
N ILE A 181 -10.39 11.84 -6.03
CA ILE A 181 -9.14 12.51 -5.75
C ILE A 181 -8.65 12.99 -7.11
N ALA A 182 -8.72 14.29 -7.31
CA ALA A 182 -8.19 14.90 -8.51
C ALA A 182 -6.71 14.51 -8.55
N VAL A 183 -6.38 13.73 -9.58
CA VAL A 183 -5.05 13.31 -10.01
C VAL A 183 -4.08 14.51 -10.14
N LYS A 184 -4.59 15.74 -10.02
CA LYS A 184 -3.86 17.01 -10.00
C LYS A 184 -2.77 17.08 -8.91
N CYS A 185 -2.95 16.43 -7.77
CA CYS A 185 -1.90 16.42 -6.72
C CYS A 185 -0.77 15.41 -7.01
N LEU A 186 -1.05 14.37 -7.82
CA LEU A 186 -0.09 13.29 -8.12
C LEU A 186 0.99 13.70 -9.13
N PHE A 187 0.72 14.72 -9.96
CA PHE A 187 1.65 15.19 -10.99
C PHE A 187 2.66 16.25 -10.50
N ASN A 188 2.32 17.05 -9.49
CA ASN A 188 3.14 18.20 -9.10
C ASN A 188 4.23 17.92 -8.04
N MET A 189 4.48 16.66 -7.65
CA MET A 189 5.39 16.35 -6.52
C MET A 189 6.55 15.41 -6.86
N THR A 190 6.82 15.08 -8.12
CA THR A 190 7.90 14.13 -8.49
C THR A 190 8.87 14.61 -9.57
N THR A 191 9.27 15.88 -9.55
CA THR A 191 10.38 16.32 -10.42
C THR A 191 11.76 15.82 -9.96
N SER A 192 11.94 15.24 -8.76
CA SER A 192 13.26 14.75 -8.33
C SER A 192 13.48 13.23 -8.43
N CYS A 193 12.45 12.38 -8.47
CA CYS A 193 12.64 10.91 -8.44
C CYS A 193 12.34 10.18 -9.75
N CYS A 194 11.64 10.78 -10.71
CA CYS A 194 11.29 10.10 -11.97
C CYS A 194 12.49 9.84 -12.90
N ALA A 195 13.66 10.42 -12.64
CA ALA A 195 14.84 10.26 -13.50
C ALA A 195 15.51 8.87 -13.39
N ALA A 196 15.36 8.14 -12.27
CA ALA A 196 16.19 6.96 -12.02
C ALA A 196 15.65 5.63 -12.59
N VAL A 197 14.34 5.51 -12.85
CA VAL A 197 13.73 4.23 -13.28
C VAL A 197 13.45 4.19 -14.79
N ALA A 198 13.44 5.33 -15.47
CA ALA A 198 13.14 5.41 -16.90
C ALA A 198 14.30 5.04 -17.83
N GLN A 199 15.54 4.92 -17.33
CA GLN A 199 16.72 4.68 -18.17
C GLN A 199 17.03 3.20 -18.44
N ASN A 200 16.40 2.24 -17.75
CA ASN A 200 16.76 0.82 -17.85
C ASN A 200 15.76 -0.08 -18.60
N ASN A 201 14.74 0.49 -19.26
CA ASN A 201 13.70 -0.29 -19.96
C ASN A 201 13.60 -0.01 -21.48
N VAL A 202 14.66 0.52 -22.10
CA VAL A 202 14.71 0.74 -23.57
C VAL A 202 15.54 -0.31 -24.31
N GLU A 203 16.23 -1.22 -23.62
CA GLU A 203 16.93 -2.33 -24.27
C GLU A 203 16.57 -3.67 -23.61
N ARG A 204 15.53 -4.31 -24.14
CA ARG A 204 15.34 -5.78 -24.18
C ARG A 204 14.13 -6.15 -25.04
#